data_AF-A0A1Y1KQY7-F1
#
_entry.id   AF-A0A1Y1KQY7-F1
#
_cell.length_a   1.000
_cell.length_b   1.000
_cell.length_c   1.000
_cell.angle_alpha   90.00
_cell.angle_beta   90.00
_cell.angle_gamma   90.00
#
_symmetry.space_group_name_H-M   'P 1'
#
loop_
_entity.id
_entity.type
_entity.pdbx_description
1 polymer ?
#
loop_
_entity_poly.entity_id
_entity_poly.type
_entity_poly.pdbx_seq_one_letter_code
_entity_poly.pdbx_strand_id
1 'polypeptide(L)'
;MELQCNGCKLFITNNKSYLMCCECKHSYHIECAGKRSEKLDKLSEIEKCAWKCKACAQSDSVSTEKVPKDSIMQPESQIMQFEAFEKLNLEQKLNVQFQMILQIQNQLAMVPQLQEKIQQLDNDNKKIVQQNAFLHRQNQELQDRVGDLEQRSRIKNLEISGIPEIPGENPTDIALNIFRLIGIELTATVIEACHRVPTRNPRKSKPIIVALNSRQLKNNILNTYRTKFKASKITVSNLYPTINDDKIIFLYDHLTVKNKNLLYESKKFAKDNNYKFTWVRDCKLFLRKNENSPIISISSMSDIEKLT
;
A
#
# COMPACT_ATOMS: atom_id res chain seq x y z
N MET A 1 10.53 4.44 35.03
CA MET A 1 11.26 4.40 36.32
C MET A 1 10.17 4.28 37.39
N GLU A 2 10.05 3.13 38.04
CA GLU A 2 8.96 2.89 38.99
C GLU A 2 9.26 3.61 40.31
N LEU A 3 8.42 4.57 40.69
CA LEU A 3 8.57 5.35 41.93
C LEU A 3 8.07 4.52 43.12
N GLN A 4 8.83 4.42 44.21
CA GLN A 4 8.40 3.70 45.42
C GLN A 4 7.99 4.68 46.53
N CYS A 5 6.84 4.45 47.15
CA CYS A 5 6.35 5.28 48.25
C CYS A 5 7.12 5.01 49.55
N ASN A 6 7.72 6.02 50.15
CA ASN A 6 8.53 5.85 51.36
C ASN A 6 7.70 5.61 52.65
N GLY A 7 6.40 5.90 52.61
CA GLY A 7 5.46 5.62 53.72
C GLY A 7 5.06 4.14 53.81
N CYS A 8 4.41 3.59 52.77
CA CYS A 8 3.94 2.20 52.76
C CYS A 8 4.86 1.20 52.04
N LYS A 9 5.98 1.66 51.44
CA LYS A 9 6.95 0.85 50.69
C LYS A 9 6.40 0.15 49.42
N LEU A 10 5.18 0.47 49.00
CA LEU A 10 4.61 0.01 47.73
C LEU A 10 4.94 0.95 46.57
N PHE A 11 4.92 0.42 45.33
CA PHE A 11 5.15 1.20 44.12
C PHE A 11 3.98 2.16 43.81
N ILE A 12 4.33 3.38 43.43
CA ILE A 12 3.44 4.42 42.92
C ILE A 12 3.25 4.16 41.44
N THR A 13 2.03 3.78 41.04
CA THR A 13 1.72 3.51 39.63
C THR A 13 1.63 4.80 38.81
N ASN A 14 2.01 4.74 37.54
CA ASN A 14 2.17 5.91 36.65
C ASN A 14 0.94 6.84 36.53
N ASN A 15 -0.27 6.40 36.90
CA ASN A 15 -1.51 7.17 36.78
C ASN A 15 -2.02 7.76 38.10
N LYS A 16 -1.25 7.70 39.20
CA LYS A 16 -1.68 8.26 40.51
C LYS A 16 -0.80 9.44 40.92
N SER A 17 -1.43 10.56 41.29
CA SER A 17 -0.75 11.72 41.86
C SER A 17 -0.02 11.36 43.16
N TYR A 18 1.12 11.99 43.43
CA TYR A 18 1.96 11.75 44.60
C TYR A 18 2.56 13.07 45.11
N LEU A 19 3.09 13.08 46.34
CA LEU A 19 3.83 14.22 46.91
C LEU A 19 5.28 13.83 47.20
N MET A 20 6.19 14.77 46.99
CA MET A 20 7.60 14.61 47.28
C MET A 20 7.98 15.55 48.42
N CYS A 21 8.64 15.03 49.46
CA CYS A 21 9.09 15.84 50.59
C CYS A 21 10.17 16.83 50.14
N CYS A 22 10.02 18.10 50.48
CA CYS A 22 10.96 19.14 50.06
C CYS A 22 12.36 19.00 50.72
N GLU A 23 12.43 18.35 51.88
CA GLU A 23 13.70 18.08 52.58
C GLU A 23 14.33 16.76 52.15
N CYS A 24 13.66 15.64 52.42
CA CYS A 24 14.26 14.32 52.19
C CYS A 24 14.11 13.78 50.76
N LYS A 25 13.42 14.51 49.87
CA LYS A 25 13.17 14.17 48.44
C LYS A 25 12.50 12.82 48.19
N HIS A 26 12.02 12.14 49.23
CA HIS A 26 11.29 10.89 49.10
C HIS A 26 9.85 11.14 48.61
N SER A 27 9.35 10.21 47.80
CA SER A 27 7.99 10.25 47.25
C SER A 27 7.00 9.48 48.14
N TYR A 28 5.77 9.98 48.24
CA TYR A 28 4.72 9.41 49.08
C TYR A 28 3.40 9.37 48.31
N HIS A 29 2.64 8.28 48.45
CA HIS A 29 1.22 8.27 48.09
C HIS A 29 0.49 9.41 48.83
N ILE A 30 -0.53 9.99 48.21
CA ILE A 30 -1.34 11.09 48.79
C ILE A 30 -1.85 10.73 50.19
N GLU A 31 -2.33 9.49 50.35
CA GLU A 31 -2.84 8.97 51.62
C GLU A 31 -1.72 8.80 52.66
N CYS A 32 -0.55 8.30 52.26
CA CYS A 32 0.62 8.21 53.13
C CYS A 32 1.18 9.59 53.53
N ALA A 33 0.98 10.60 52.68
CA ALA A 33 1.28 12.00 52.98
C ALA A 33 0.22 12.66 53.90
N GLY A 34 -0.84 11.94 54.27
CA GLY A 34 -1.91 12.43 55.15
C GLY A 34 -2.87 13.42 54.48
N LYS A 35 -2.92 13.42 53.14
CA LYS A 35 -3.87 14.21 52.35
C LYS A 35 -4.92 13.28 51.72
N ARG A 36 -6.09 13.81 51.37
CA ARG A 36 -7.08 13.11 50.52
C ARG A 36 -6.93 13.59 49.09
N SER A 37 -7.19 12.75 48.10
CA SER A 37 -7.05 13.05 46.66
C SER A 37 -7.72 14.37 46.26
N GLU A 38 -8.96 14.60 46.69
CA GLU A 38 -9.76 15.82 46.41
C GLU A 38 -9.16 17.11 46.98
N LYS A 39 -8.25 17.03 47.95
CA LYS A 39 -7.55 18.19 48.53
C LYS A 39 -6.21 18.49 47.85
N LEU A 40 -5.70 17.60 46.98
CA LEU A 40 -4.44 17.81 46.28
C LEU A 40 -4.57 18.83 45.14
N ASP A 41 -5.72 18.86 44.48
CA ASP A 41 -6.02 19.79 43.39
C ASP A 41 -6.22 21.22 43.88
N LYS A 42 -6.44 21.39 45.18
CA LYS A 42 -6.58 22.70 45.85
C LYS A 42 -5.27 23.24 46.41
N LEU A 43 -4.18 22.48 46.36
CA LEU A 43 -2.85 22.95 46.76
C LEU A 43 -2.19 23.63 45.57
N SER A 44 -1.71 24.85 45.77
CA SER A 44 -0.87 25.57 44.82
C SER A 44 0.45 24.80 44.59
N GLU A 45 1.10 25.04 43.44
CA GLU A 45 2.41 24.42 43.17
C GLU A 45 3.46 24.77 44.24
N ILE A 46 3.39 25.98 44.79
CA ILE A 46 4.27 26.45 45.87
C ILE A 46 4.08 25.58 47.12
N GLU A 47 2.83 25.30 47.51
CA GLU A 47 2.53 24.45 48.68
C GLU A 47 2.91 22.99 48.45
N LYS A 48 2.81 22.50 47.21
CA LYS A 48 3.29 21.15 46.84
C LYS A 48 4.80 21.07 46.93
N CYS A 49 5.52 22.10 46.49
CA CYS A 49 6.98 22.18 46.56
C CYS A 49 7.51 22.41 47.98
N ALA A 50 6.73 23.03 48.87
CA ALA A 50 7.10 23.29 50.26
C ALA A 50 6.70 22.16 51.24
N TRP A 51 5.96 21.14 50.79
CA TRP A 51 5.44 20.09 51.66
C TRP A 51 6.56 19.24 52.29
N LYS A 52 6.51 19.08 53.62
CA LYS A 52 7.38 18.21 54.42
C LYS A 52 6.64 16.95 54.87
N CYS A 53 7.31 15.80 54.88
CA CYS A 53 6.77 14.58 55.46
C CYS A 53 6.73 14.67 57.00
N LYS A 54 5.96 13.81 57.67
CA LYS A 54 5.80 13.85 59.13
C LYS A 54 7.13 13.80 59.91
N ALA A 55 8.10 13.02 59.43
CA ALA A 55 9.42 12.92 60.06
C ALA A 55 10.19 14.26 59.97
N CYS A 56 10.24 14.84 58.78
CA CYS A 56 10.86 16.15 58.50
C CYS A 56 10.15 17.32 59.18
N ALA A 57 8.83 17.23 59.36
CA ALA A 57 8.06 18.27 60.04
C ALA A 57 8.20 18.23 61.57
N GLN A 58 8.56 17.08 62.15
CA GLN A 58 8.76 16.91 63.60
C GLN A 58 10.19 17.23 64.05
N SER A 59 11.16 17.21 63.13
CA SER A 59 12.53 17.68 63.39
C SER A 59 12.66 19.19 63.54
N ASP A 60 11.64 19.97 63.17
CA ASP A 60 11.59 21.44 63.30
C ASP A 60 11.14 21.93 64.70
N SER A 61 10.85 21.03 65.65
CA SER A 61 10.34 21.38 66.98
C SER A 61 11.10 20.68 68.11
N VAL A 62 12.36 21.07 68.36
CA VAL A 62 13.03 20.84 69.64
C VAL A 62 13.76 22.11 70.10
N SER A 63 13.18 22.71 71.15
CA SER A 63 13.70 23.64 72.17
C SER A 63 14.24 25.03 71.79
N THR A 64 13.34 26.01 71.94
CA THR A 64 13.65 27.33 72.51
C THR A 64 14.07 27.18 73.98
N GLU A 65 15.33 27.46 74.32
CA GLU A 65 15.72 27.84 75.69
C GLU A 65 16.51 29.15 75.67
N LYS A 66 16.10 30.06 76.56
CA LYS A 66 16.68 31.37 76.78
C LYS A 66 18.08 31.21 77.39
N VAL A 67 19.09 31.82 76.77
CA VAL A 67 20.42 31.99 77.35
C VAL A 67 20.39 33.18 78.35
N PRO A 68 20.79 33.00 79.62
CA PRO A 68 21.27 34.09 80.45
C PRO A 68 22.71 34.43 80.06
N LYS A 69 23.00 35.74 80.01
CA LYS A 69 24.34 36.31 79.86
C LYS A 69 25.28 35.74 80.92
N ASP A 70 26.39 35.14 80.49
CA ASP A 70 27.73 35.72 80.67
C ASP A 70 28.80 34.68 80.33
N SER A 71 29.95 35.19 79.90
CA SER A 71 31.25 34.50 79.72
C SER A 71 31.60 34.13 78.28
N ILE A 72 32.44 35.00 77.71
CA ILE A 72 33.33 34.81 76.57
C ILE A 72 34.11 33.49 76.72
N MET A 73 34.16 32.65 75.69
CA MET A 73 35.35 31.88 75.27
C MET A 73 35.15 31.17 73.89
N GLN A 74 35.91 31.67 72.90
CA GLN A 74 36.40 31.06 71.64
C GLN A 74 35.44 30.54 70.54
N PRO A 75 35.36 31.21 69.36
CA PRO A 75 34.60 30.76 68.19
C PRO A 75 35.44 30.22 67.01
N GLU A 76 36.72 29.86 67.16
CA GLU A 76 37.55 29.51 65.98
C GLU A 76 37.43 28.04 65.53
N SER A 77 37.20 27.10 66.45
CA SER A 77 37.20 25.66 66.15
C SER A 77 35.90 25.15 65.50
N GLN A 78 34.75 25.69 65.87
CA GLN A 78 33.45 25.33 65.28
C GLN A 78 33.24 25.96 63.90
N ILE A 79 33.75 27.19 63.68
CA ILE A 79 33.73 27.85 62.36
C ILE A 79 34.61 27.06 61.38
N MET A 80 35.82 26.65 61.79
CA MET A 80 36.70 25.80 60.95
C MET A 80 36.06 24.45 60.58
N GLN A 81 35.31 23.82 61.49
CA GLN A 81 34.63 22.55 61.20
C GLN A 81 33.45 22.72 60.23
N PHE A 82 32.70 23.82 60.35
CA PHE A 82 31.60 24.14 59.43
C PHE A 82 32.14 24.47 58.03
N GLU A 83 33.18 25.29 57.94
CA GLU A 83 33.86 25.61 56.68
C GLU A 83 34.46 24.36 56.01
N ALA A 84 35.03 23.44 56.79
CA ALA A 84 35.54 22.16 56.28
C ALA A 84 34.42 21.26 55.74
N PHE A 85 33.26 21.21 56.41
CA PHE A 85 32.10 20.45 55.97
C PHE A 85 31.47 21.02 54.69
N GLU A 86 31.32 22.35 54.60
CA GLU A 86 30.87 23.02 53.38
C GLU A 86 31.81 22.75 52.20
N LYS A 87 33.12 22.83 52.44
CA LYS A 87 34.13 22.56 51.44
C LYS A 87 34.08 21.11 50.93
N LEU A 88 33.91 20.15 51.84
CA LEU A 88 33.74 18.73 51.48
C LEU A 88 32.46 18.48 50.68
N ASN A 89 31.35 19.11 51.07
CA ASN A 89 30.07 19.00 50.34
C ASN A 89 30.17 19.66 48.95
N LEU A 90 30.92 20.75 48.82
CA LEU A 90 31.20 21.41 47.54
C LEU A 90 32.07 20.51 46.64
N GLU A 91 33.12 19.88 47.19
CA GLU A 91 33.96 18.91 46.47
C GLU A 91 33.17 17.69 46.00
N GLN A 92 32.28 17.15 46.84
CA GLN A 92 31.40 16.05 46.45
C GLN A 92 30.46 16.44 45.31
N LYS A 93 29.83 17.62 45.38
CA LYS A 93 28.98 18.15 44.29
C LYS A 93 29.78 18.35 43.01
N LEU A 94 31.00 18.89 43.11
CA LEU A 94 31.90 19.10 41.97
C LEU A 94 32.30 17.77 41.33
N ASN A 95 32.61 16.75 42.14
CA ASN A 95 32.98 15.42 41.64
C ASN A 95 31.81 14.74 40.92
N VAL A 96 30.57 14.84 41.45
CA VAL A 96 29.37 14.33 40.76
C VAL A 96 29.15 15.05 39.43
N GLN A 97 29.31 16.38 39.39
CA GLN A 97 29.23 17.13 38.14
C GLN A 97 30.32 16.72 37.14
N PHE A 98 31.55 16.51 37.61
CA PHE A 98 32.66 16.05 36.77
C PHE A 98 32.39 14.66 36.17
N GLN A 99 31.85 13.72 36.95
CA GLN A 99 31.44 12.41 36.46
C GLN A 99 30.33 12.50 35.39
N MET A 100 29.33 13.38 35.60
CA MET A 100 28.30 13.64 34.58
C MET A 100 28.90 14.22 33.29
N ILE A 101 29.86 15.14 33.38
CA ILE A 101 30.54 15.73 32.21
C ILE A 101 31.29 14.65 31.42
N LEU A 102 32.03 13.76 32.11
CA LEU A 102 32.73 12.65 31.46
C LEU A 102 31.76 11.69 30.76
N GLN A 103 30.62 11.39 31.40
CA GLN A 103 29.60 10.53 30.80
C GLN A 103 28.97 11.17 29.55
N ILE A 104 28.71 12.49 29.57
CA ILE A 104 28.22 13.23 28.41
C ILE A 104 29.26 13.24 27.28
N GLN A 105 30.54 13.45 27.59
CA GLN A 105 31.62 13.42 26.59
C GLN A 105 31.70 12.05 25.90
N ASN A 106 31.56 10.95 26.65
CA ASN A 106 31.54 9.60 26.08
C ASN A 106 30.34 9.37 25.15
N GLN A 107 29.15 9.89 25.50
CA GLN A 107 27.97 9.81 24.62
C GLN A 107 28.13 10.67 23.37
N LEU A 108 28.68 11.88 23.49
CA LEU A 108 28.96 12.77 22.36
C LEU A 108 29.96 12.14 21.38
N ALA A 109 30.92 11.34 21.86
CA ALA A 109 31.86 10.61 21.01
C ALA A 109 31.19 9.59 20.08
N MET A 110 29.98 9.10 20.40
CA MET A 110 29.21 8.17 19.56
C MET A 110 28.38 8.88 18.47
N VAL A 111 28.11 10.19 18.62
CA VAL A 111 27.28 10.96 17.69
C VAL A 111 27.83 10.97 16.25
N PRO A 112 29.14 11.17 16.02
CA PRO A 112 29.71 11.13 14.66
C PRO A 112 29.51 9.76 13.98
N GLN A 113 29.67 8.66 14.73
CA GLN A 113 29.48 7.31 14.19
C GLN A 113 28.02 7.04 13.79
N LEU A 114 27.07 7.54 14.58
CA LEU A 114 25.65 7.48 14.24
C LEU A 114 25.32 8.34 13.01
N GLN A 115 25.90 9.55 12.91
CA GLN A 115 25.74 10.41 11.75
C GLN A 115 26.27 9.77 10.46
N GLU A 116 27.44 9.12 10.54
CA GLU A 116 28.01 8.38 9.41
C GLU A 116 27.11 7.21 8.99
N LYS A 117 26.58 6.45 9.95
CA LYS A 117 25.65 5.35 9.67
C LYS A 117 24.33 5.84 9.07
N ILE A 118 23.80 6.97 9.53
CA ILE A 118 22.60 7.60 8.94
C ILE A 118 22.90 8.03 7.50
N GLN A 119 24.05 8.64 7.24
CA GLN A 119 24.45 9.05 5.89
C GLN A 119 24.61 7.84 4.95
N GLN A 120 25.18 6.74 5.45
CA GLN A 120 25.29 5.50 4.70
C GLN A 120 23.91 4.90 4.38
N LEU A 121 23.02 4.83 5.37
CA LEU A 121 21.65 4.34 5.18
C LEU A 121 20.86 5.21 4.20
N ASP A 122 21.03 6.53 4.24
CA ASP A 122 20.40 7.46 3.28
C ASP A 122 20.91 7.21 1.85
N ASN A 123 22.23 7.02 1.69
CA ASN A 123 22.83 6.70 0.41
C ASN A 123 22.35 5.35 -0.15
N ASP A 124 22.24 4.33 0.71
CA ASP A 124 21.77 3.01 0.29
C ASP A 124 20.27 3.02 -0.02
N ASN A 125 19.45 3.74 0.75
CA ASN A 125 18.04 3.97 0.43
C ASN A 125 17.86 4.64 -0.94
N LYS A 126 18.68 5.66 -1.25
CA LYS A 126 18.66 6.31 -2.57
C LYS A 126 18.95 5.31 -3.69
N LYS A 127 19.97 4.45 -3.54
CA LYS A 127 20.30 3.41 -4.52
C LYS A 127 19.15 2.41 -4.67
N ILE A 128 18.56 1.94 -3.57
CA ILE A 128 17.44 0.99 -3.58
C ILE A 128 16.22 1.59 -4.30
N VAL A 129 15.87 2.84 -4.00
CA VAL A 129 14.76 3.54 -4.66
C VAL A 129 15.00 3.65 -6.17
N GLN A 130 16.23 4.03 -6.57
CA GLN A 130 16.60 4.11 -7.99
C GLN A 130 16.53 2.74 -8.69
N GLN A 131 17.04 1.69 -8.05
CA GLN A 131 17.00 0.32 -8.58
C GLN A 131 15.56 -0.19 -8.68
N ASN A 132 14.71 0.03 -7.68
CA ASN A 132 13.30 -0.34 -7.73
C ASN A 132 12.58 0.37 -8.89
N ALA A 133 12.78 1.68 -9.05
CA ALA A 133 12.19 2.43 -10.16
C ALA A 133 12.68 1.93 -11.54
N PHE A 134 13.93 1.47 -11.64
CA PHE A 134 14.47 0.87 -12.85
C PHE A 134 13.89 -0.53 -13.12
N LEU A 135 13.84 -1.39 -12.09
CA LEU A 135 13.27 -2.74 -12.19
C LEU A 135 11.78 -2.71 -12.51
N HIS A 136 11.01 -1.79 -11.92
CA HIS A 136 9.60 -1.60 -12.25
C HIS A 136 9.40 -1.24 -13.73
N ARG A 137 10.24 -0.34 -14.27
CA ARG A 137 10.19 0.01 -15.70
C ARG A 137 10.51 -1.19 -16.60
N GLN A 138 11.57 -1.93 -16.29
CA GLN A 138 11.91 -3.13 -17.06
C GLN A 138 10.83 -4.21 -16.99
N ASN A 139 10.24 -4.43 -15.81
CA ASN A 139 9.18 -5.41 -15.63
C ASN A 139 7.94 -5.02 -16.45
N GLN A 140 7.57 -3.74 -16.45
CA GLN A 140 6.50 -3.23 -17.30
C GLN A 140 6.78 -3.47 -18.79
N GLU A 141 8.00 -3.15 -19.26
CA GLU A 141 8.39 -3.38 -20.65
C GLU A 141 8.33 -4.87 -21.03
N LEU A 142 8.80 -5.76 -20.15
CA LEU A 142 8.73 -7.20 -20.35
C LEU A 142 7.28 -7.70 -20.41
N GLN A 143 6.41 -7.23 -19.51
CA GLN A 143 4.99 -7.58 -19.52
C GLN A 143 4.31 -7.14 -20.82
N ASP A 144 4.65 -5.96 -21.34
CA ASP A 144 4.11 -5.48 -22.61
C ASP A 144 4.63 -6.31 -23.80
N ARG A 145 5.93 -6.63 -23.84
CA ARG A 145 6.51 -7.51 -24.86
C ARG A 145 5.90 -8.92 -24.83
N VAL A 146 5.67 -9.49 -23.65
CA VAL A 146 5.00 -10.79 -23.51
C VAL A 146 3.57 -10.69 -24.04
N GLY A 147 2.83 -9.65 -23.67
CA GLY A 147 1.46 -9.43 -24.16
C GLY A 147 1.40 -9.32 -25.69
N ASP A 148 2.35 -8.64 -26.31
CA ASP A 148 2.45 -8.54 -27.78
C ASP A 148 2.73 -9.89 -28.43
N LEU A 149 3.63 -10.69 -27.85
CA LEU A 149 3.93 -12.04 -28.34
C LEU A 149 2.73 -12.98 -28.21
N GLU A 150 2.01 -12.94 -27.08
CA GLU A 150 0.78 -13.71 -26.86
C GLU A 150 -0.32 -13.33 -27.84
N GLN A 151 -0.46 -12.04 -28.18
CA GLN A 151 -1.44 -11.63 -29.18
C GLN A 151 -0.99 -12.03 -30.59
N ARG A 152 0.31 -11.93 -30.88
CA ARG A 152 0.88 -12.31 -32.17
C ARG A 152 0.73 -13.80 -32.45
N SER A 153 0.84 -14.67 -31.45
CA SER A 153 0.60 -16.11 -31.62
C SER A 153 -0.84 -16.43 -32.06
N ARG A 154 -1.80 -15.52 -31.79
CA ARG A 154 -3.21 -15.64 -32.17
C ARG A 154 -3.54 -14.93 -33.48
N ILE A 155 -2.56 -14.37 -34.19
CA ILE A 155 -2.81 -13.51 -35.36
C ILE A 155 -3.54 -14.20 -36.52
N LYS A 156 -3.45 -15.54 -36.60
CA LYS A 156 -4.14 -16.37 -37.61
C LYS A 156 -5.46 -16.96 -37.08
N ASN A 157 -5.81 -16.67 -35.82
CA ASN A 157 -6.94 -17.29 -35.16
C ASN A 157 -8.15 -16.36 -35.21
N LEU A 158 -9.34 -16.97 -35.31
CA LEU A 158 -10.61 -16.30 -35.13
C LEU A 158 -11.42 -16.98 -34.03
N GLU A 159 -12.32 -16.21 -33.43
CA GLU A 159 -13.25 -16.69 -32.40
C GLU A 159 -14.67 -16.65 -32.97
N ILE A 160 -15.37 -17.78 -32.87
CA ILE A 160 -16.77 -17.90 -33.22
C ILE A 160 -17.59 -18.03 -31.94
N SER A 161 -18.54 -17.12 -31.77
CA SER A 161 -19.37 -17.02 -30.57
C SER A 161 -20.86 -17.12 -30.92
N GLY A 162 -21.67 -17.55 -29.96
CA GLY A 162 -23.12 -17.64 -30.10
C GLY A 162 -23.66 -19.04 -30.45
N ILE A 163 -22.78 -20.01 -30.72
CA ILE A 163 -23.18 -21.37 -31.13
C ILE A 163 -23.55 -22.20 -29.89
N PRO A 164 -24.74 -22.82 -29.81
CA PRO A 164 -25.09 -23.75 -28.73
C PRO A 164 -24.17 -24.97 -28.72
N GLU A 165 -23.97 -25.59 -27.57
CA GLU A 165 -23.18 -26.83 -27.43
C GLU A 165 -24.09 -28.03 -27.68
N ILE A 166 -23.77 -28.86 -28.66
CA ILE A 166 -24.56 -30.05 -29.04
C ILE A 166 -23.74 -31.32 -28.74
N PRO A 167 -24.32 -32.37 -28.13
CA PRO A 167 -23.62 -33.64 -27.93
C PRO A 167 -23.10 -34.23 -29.25
N GLY A 168 -21.83 -34.65 -29.26
CA GLY A 168 -21.19 -35.22 -30.45
C GLY A 168 -20.84 -34.21 -31.55
N GLU A 169 -20.90 -32.90 -31.27
CA GLU A 169 -20.51 -31.88 -32.24
C GLU A 169 -19.02 -31.96 -32.62
N ASN A 170 -18.72 -31.61 -33.87
CA ASN A 170 -17.35 -31.41 -34.34
C ASN A 170 -17.13 -29.90 -34.60
N PRO A 171 -16.31 -29.21 -33.79
CA PRO A 171 -16.01 -27.79 -33.97
C PRO A 171 -15.47 -27.45 -35.37
N THR A 172 -14.71 -28.35 -35.99
CA THR A 172 -14.17 -28.16 -37.35
C THR A 172 -15.28 -28.11 -38.38
N ASP A 173 -16.22 -29.05 -38.34
CA ASP A 173 -17.35 -29.10 -39.28
C ASP A 173 -18.26 -27.88 -39.10
N ILE A 174 -18.49 -27.46 -37.85
CA ILE A 174 -19.22 -26.22 -37.55
C ILE A 174 -18.53 -25.01 -38.18
N ALA A 175 -17.22 -24.86 -38.01
CA ALA A 175 -16.48 -23.75 -38.60
C ALA A 175 -16.56 -23.75 -40.12
N LEU A 176 -16.37 -24.90 -40.77
CA LEU A 176 -16.47 -25.04 -42.23
C LEU A 176 -17.87 -24.71 -42.75
N ASN A 177 -18.93 -25.16 -42.07
CA ASN A 177 -20.30 -24.83 -42.44
C ASN A 177 -20.58 -23.33 -42.31
N ILE A 178 -20.07 -22.67 -41.27
CA ILE A 178 -20.16 -21.21 -41.13
C ILE A 178 -19.42 -20.49 -42.25
N PHE A 179 -18.22 -20.97 -42.64
CA PHE A 179 -17.49 -20.40 -43.77
C PHE A 179 -18.27 -20.56 -45.09
N ARG A 180 -18.91 -21.70 -45.29
CA ARG A 180 -19.81 -21.92 -46.44
C ARG A 180 -21.01 -20.98 -46.43
N LEU A 181 -21.64 -20.75 -45.27
CA LEU A 181 -22.75 -19.80 -45.12
C LEU A 181 -22.35 -18.37 -45.51
N ILE A 182 -21.10 -17.97 -45.28
CA ILE A 182 -20.58 -16.67 -45.73
C ILE A 182 -20.08 -16.67 -47.19
N GLY A 183 -20.21 -17.80 -47.89
CA GLY A 183 -19.83 -18.00 -49.28
C GLY A 183 -18.32 -18.20 -49.47
N ILE A 184 -17.63 -18.79 -48.50
CA ILE A 184 -16.23 -19.19 -48.60
C ILE A 184 -16.14 -20.70 -48.41
N GLU A 185 -15.85 -21.41 -49.49
CA GLU A 185 -15.62 -22.86 -49.43
C GLU A 185 -14.18 -23.15 -49.02
N LEU A 186 -14.03 -23.92 -47.94
CA LEU A 186 -12.74 -24.32 -47.39
C LEU A 186 -12.75 -25.81 -47.06
N THR A 187 -11.56 -26.41 -47.04
CA THR A 187 -11.31 -27.77 -46.60
C THR A 187 -10.67 -27.76 -45.21
N ALA A 188 -10.81 -28.87 -44.46
CA ALA A 188 -10.22 -28.98 -43.12
C ALA A 188 -8.69 -28.77 -43.09
N THR A 189 -8.00 -28.97 -44.23
CA THR A 189 -6.54 -28.78 -44.37
C THR A 189 -6.04 -27.37 -44.08
N VAL A 190 -6.90 -26.35 -44.13
CA VAL A 190 -6.50 -24.96 -43.81
C VAL A 190 -6.58 -24.65 -42.31
N ILE A 191 -7.19 -25.54 -41.52
CA ILE A 191 -7.40 -25.40 -40.08
C ILE A 191 -6.30 -26.15 -39.34
N GLU A 192 -5.45 -25.42 -38.63
CA GLU A 192 -4.37 -25.99 -37.80
C GLU A 192 -4.92 -26.57 -36.48
N ALA A 193 -5.93 -25.91 -35.91
CA ALA A 193 -6.63 -26.38 -34.71
C ALA A 193 -8.02 -25.76 -34.62
N CYS A 194 -9.01 -26.53 -34.15
CA CYS A 194 -10.35 -26.03 -33.89
C CYS A 194 -10.92 -26.67 -32.63
N HIS A 195 -11.30 -25.86 -31.65
CA HIS A 195 -11.81 -26.36 -30.37
C HIS A 195 -12.66 -25.33 -29.63
N ARG A 196 -13.55 -25.81 -28.75
CA ARG A 196 -14.27 -24.97 -27.79
C ARG A 196 -13.31 -24.50 -26.69
N VAL A 197 -13.45 -23.26 -26.24
CA VAL A 197 -12.69 -22.71 -25.12
C VAL A 197 -13.61 -22.45 -23.93
N PRO A 198 -13.18 -22.78 -22.69
CA PRO A 198 -13.98 -22.51 -21.49
C PRO A 198 -14.38 -21.04 -21.37
N THR A 199 -15.58 -20.81 -20.85
CA THR A 199 -16.08 -19.48 -20.48
C THR A 199 -16.26 -19.39 -18.98
N ARG A 200 -15.95 -18.23 -18.39
CA ARG A 200 -16.20 -17.98 -16.96
C ARG A 200 -17.70 -17.88 -16.64
N ASN A 201 -18.52 -17.57 -17.64
CA ASN A 201 -19.97 -17.48 -17.47
C ASN A 201 -20.63 -18.78 -17.96
N PRO A 202 -21.16 -19.61 -17.06
CA PRO A 202 -21.76 -20.91 -17.42
C PRO A 202 -23.08 -20.75 -18.20
N ARG A 203 -23.71 -19.56 -18.20
CA ARG A 203 -24.92 -19.28 -18.99
C ARG A 203 -24.60 -18.96 -20.45
N LYS A 204 -23.33 -18.71 -20.78
CA LYS A 204 -22.90 -18.47 -22.17
C LYS A 204 -22.35 -19.76 -22.76
N SER A 205 -22.69 -20.02 -24.01
CA SER A 205 -22.10 -21.12 -24.77
C SER A 205 -20.59 -20.89 -24.91
N LYS A 206 -19.79 -21.95 -24.77
CA LYS A 206 -18.33 -21.88 -24.97
C LYS A 206 -18.01 -21.46 -26.40
N PRO A 207 -17.21 -20.41 -26.64
CA PRO A 207 -16.84 -20.03 -28.00
C PRO A 207 -15.95 -21.09 -28.66
N ILE A 208 -15.93 -21.13 -29.99
CA ILE A 208 -15.02 -21.95 -30.78
C ILE A 208 -13.85 -21.07 -31.23
N ILE A 209 -12.62 -21.54 -31.00
CA ILE A 209 -11.42 -20.94 -31.58
C ILE A 209 -11.02 -21.76 -32.80
N VAL A 210 -10.81 -21.06 -33.92
CA VAL A 210 -10.31 -21.63 -35.17
C VAL A 210 -8.95 -21.03 -35.47
N ALA A 211 -7.89 -21.83 -35.41
CA ALA A 211 -6.55 -21.47 -35.85
C ALA A 211 -6.38 -21.86 -37.32
N LEU A 212 -6.05 -20.89 -38.16
CA LEU A 212 -5.85 -21.09 -39.60
C LEU A 212 -4.36 -21.08 -39.95
N ASN A 213 -4.00 -21.70 -41.07
CA ASN A 213 -2.63 -21.67 -41.58
C ASN A 213 -2.21 -20.32 -42.17
N SER A 214 -3.15 -19.43 -42.48
CA SER A 214 -2.92 -18.16 -43.16
C SER A 214 -3.63 -16.99 -42.47
N ARG A 215 -2.84 -15.94 -42.17
CA ARG A 215 -3.39 -14.66 -41.68
C ARG A 215 -4.27 -13.98 -42.74
N GLN A 216 -3.87 -14.06 -44.00
CA GLN A 216 -4.61 -13.49 -45.12
C GLN A 216 -5.97 -14.16 -45.25
N LEU A 217 -6.02 -15.49 -45.12
CA LEU A 217 -7.27 -16.25 -45.14
C LEU A 217 -8.20 -15.83 -43.99
N LYS A 218 -7.67 -15.77 -42.76
CA LYS A 218 -8.42 -15.28 -41.59
C LYS A 218 -9.00 -13.89 -41.83
N ASN A 219 -8.21 -12.98 -42.38
CA ASN A 219 -8.64 -11.61 -42.67
C ASN A 219 -9.72 -11.56 -43.76
N ASN A 220 -9.61 -12.39 -44.80
CA ASN A 220 -10.63 -12.50 -45.84
C ASN A 220 -11.96 -12.99 -45.27
N ILE A 221 -11.93 -14.02 -44.41
CA ILE A 221 -13.12 -14.55 -43.72
C ILE A 221 -13.80 -13.44 -42.90
N LEU A 222 -13.05 -12.77 -42.03
CA LEU A 222 -13.62 -11.73 -41.16
C LEU A 222 -14.13 -10.52 -41.95
N ASN A 223 -13.43 -10.12 -43.03
CA ASN A 223 -13.87 -9.02 -43.87
C ASN A 223 -15.16 -9.37 -44.62
N THR A 224 -15.22 -10.56 -45.22
CA THR A 224 -16.42 -11.06 -45.93
C THR A 224 -17.61 -11.18 -44.99
N TYR A 225 -17.41 -11.68 -43.77
CA TYR A 225 -18.44 -11.70 -42.74
C TYR A 225 -18.95 -10.28 -42.43
N ARG A 226 -18.05 -9.32 -42.18
CA ARG A 226 -18.42 -7.94 -41.85
C ARG A 226 -19.15 -7.21 -42.99
N THR A 227 -18.79 -7.48 -44.25
CA THR A 227 -19.41 -6.82 -45.42
C THR A 227 -20.76 -7.44 -45.77
N LYS A 228 -20.85 -8.77 -45.90
CA LYS A 228 -22.09 -9.46 -46.27
C LYS A 228 -23.14 -9.42 -45.15
N PHE A 229 -22.71 -9.52 -43.88
CA PHE A 229 -23.62 -9.64 -42.74
C PHE A 229 -23.69 -8.37 -41.87
N LYS A 230 -23.45 -7.21 -42.52
CA LYS A 230 -23.68 -5.90 -41.89
C LYS A 230 -25.17 -5.71 -41.58
N ALA A 231 -26.04 -6.02 -42.57
CA ALA A 231 -27.48 -5.84 -42.50
C ALA A 231 -28.25 -7.13 -42.17
N SER A 232 -27.89 -8.28 -42.77
CA SER A 232 -28.44 -9.59 -42.42
C SER A 232 -27.52 -10.27 -41.41
N LYS A 233 -28.03 -10.85 -40.33
CA LYS A 233 -27.21 -11.54 -39.32
C LYS A 233 -27.24 -13.05 -39.56
N ILE A 234 -26.12 -13.71 -39.33
CA ILE A 234 -26.08 -15.18 -39.27
C ILE A 234 -26.65 -15.59 -37.92
N THR A 235 -27.64 -16.48 -37.90
CA THR A 235 -28.25 -17.02 -36.69
C THR A 235 -27.97 -18.51 -36.54
N VAL A 236 -28.29 -19.06 -35.37
CA VAL A 236 -28.18 -20.50 -35.10
C VAL A 236 -29.08 -21.29 -36.05
N SER A 237 -30.30 -20.81 -36.35
CA SER A 237 -31.20 -21.41 -37.35
C SER A 237 -30.58 -21.52 -38.75
N ASN A 238 -29.68 -20.60 -39.15
CA ASN A 238 -28.98 -20.72 -40.44
C ASN A 238 -27.97 -21.88 -40.46
N LEU A 239 -27.38 -22.19 -39.32
CA LEU A 239 -26.39 -23.26 -39.16
C LEU A 239 -27.06 -24.62 -38.90
N TYR A 240 -28.12 -24.61 -38.10
CA TYR A 240 -28.91 -25.77 -37.73
C TYR A 240 -30.38 -25.52 -38.06
N PRO A 241 -30.83 -25.80 -39.30
CA PRO A 241 -32.21 -25.53 -39.72
C PRO A 241 -33.28 -26.24 -38.88
N THR A 242 -32.91 -27.31 -38.19
CA THR A 242 -33.78 -28.07 -37.28
C THR A 242 -33.90 -27.45 -35.89
N ILE A 243 -33.07 -26.46 -35.56
CA ILE A 243 -33.08 -25.74 -34.29
C ILE A 243 -33.69 -24.37 -34.56
N ASN A 244 -34.86 -24.10 -33.98
CA ASN A 244 -35.51 -22.79 -34.06
C ASN A 244 -34.89 -21.83 -33.01
N ASP A 245 -33.68 -21.32 -33.32
CA ASP A 245 -32.94 -20.40 -32.46
C ASP A 245 -32.37 -19.23 -33.29
N ASP A 246 -32.94 -18.04 -33.09
CA ASP A 246 -32.54 -16.82 -33.80
C ASP A 246 -31.33 -16.10 -33.17
N LYS A 247 -30.66 -16.76 -32.22
CA LYS A 247 -29.44 -16.21 -31.62
C LYS A 247 -28.37 -15.97 -32.67
N ILE A 248 -27.80 -14.77 -32.64
CA ILE A 248 -26.80 -14.33 -33.60
C ILE A 248 -25.46 -15.03 -33.37
N ILE A 249 -24.84 -15.49 -34.45
CA ILE A 249 -23.47 -16.00 -34.51
C ILE A 249 -22.53 -14.85 -34.87
N PHE A 250 -21.48 -14.71 -34.06
CA PHE A 250 -20.48 -13.65 -34.21
C PHE A 250 -19.09 -14.21 -34.52
N LEU A 251 -18.41 -13.59 -35.47
CA LEU A 251 -17.01 -13.88 -35.81
C LEU A 251 -16.12 -12.70 -35.38
N TYR A 252 -15.09 -12.99 -34.61
CA TYR A 252 -14.15 -12.01 -34.07
C TYR A 252 -12.70 -12.39 -34.35
N ASP A 253 -11.80 -11.41 -34.30
CA ASP A 253 -10.38 -11.67 -34.09
C ASP A 253 -10.19 -12.33 -32.70
N HIS A 254 -9.30 -13.33 -32.60
CA HIS A 254 -9.03 -13.98 -31.31
C HIS A 254 -8.09 -13.13 -30.45
N LEU A 255 -8.68 -12.31 -29.58
CA LEU A 255 -7.94 -11.43 -28.67
C LEU A 255 -7.51 -12.14 -27.38
N THR A 256 -6.37 -11.71 -26.81
CA THR A 256 -5.97 -12.06 -25.44
C THR A 256 -6.95 -11.48 -24.42
N VAL A 257 -6.94 -11.99 -23.18
CA VAL A 257 -7.78 -11.44 -22.11
C VAL A 257 -7.46 -9.97 -21.86
N LYS A 258 -6.18 -9.59 -21.83
CA LYS A 258 -5.71 -8.18 -21.76
C LYS A 258 -6.36 -7.33 -22.85
N ASN A 259 -6.33 -7.79 -24.10
CA ASN A 259 -6.86 -7.03 -25.23
C ASN A 259 -8.40 -7.03 -25.30
N LYS A 260 -9.07 -8.07 -24.79
CA LYS A 260 -10.54 -8.04 -24.60
C LYS A 260 -10.95 -7.00 -23.56
N ASN A 261 -10.21 -6.90 -22.45
CA ASN A 261 -10.44 -5.86 -21.45
C ASN A 261 -10.15 -4.47 -22.02
N LEU A 262 -9.04 -4.30 -22.74
CA LEU A 262 -8.72 -3.04 -23.41
C LEU A 262 -9.80 -2.63 -24.40
N LEU A 263 -10.37 -3.59 -25.15
CA LEU A 263 -11.48 -3.32 -26.06
C LEU A 263 -12.75 -2.88 -25.33
N TYR A 264 -13.04 -3.48 -24.17
CA TYR A 264 -14.15 -3.07 -23.33
C TYR A 264 -13.98 -1.63 -22.85
N GLU A 265 -12.83 -1.29 -22.27
CA GLU A 265 -12.54 0.07 -21.79
C GLU A 265 -12.51 1.08 -22.95
N SER A 266 -11.91 0.71 -24.10
CA SER A 266 -11.91 1.56 -25.30
C SER A 266 -13.31 1.86 -25.80
N LYS A 267 -14.22 0.88 -25.79
CA LYS A 267 -15.63 1.08 -26.18
C LYS A 267 -16.38 1.96 -25.20
N LYS A 268 -16.12 1.80 -23.90
CA LYS A 268 -16.69 2.64 -22.85
C LYS A 268 -16.23 4.09 -23.02
N PHE A 269 -14.92 4.31 -23.11
CA PHE A 269 -14.33 5.61 -23.39
C PHE A 269 -14.89 6.25 -24.67
N ALA A 270 -14.98 5.48 -25.75
CA ALA A 270 -15.51 5.94 -27.02
C ALA A 270 -16.96 6.44 -26.90
N LYS A 271 -17.80 5.71 -26.16
CA LYS A 271 -19.18 6.11 -25.87
C LYS A 271 -19.22 7.42 -25.07
N ASP A 272 -18.44 7.50 -24.00
CA ASP A 272 -18.45 8.64 -23.08
C ASP A 272 -17.88 9.92 -23.72
N ASN A 273 -17.00 9.78 -24.72
CA ASN A 273 -16.31 10.88 -25.39
C ASN A 273 -16.76 11.12 -26.85
N ASN A 274 -17.92 10.57 -27.23
CA ASN A 274 -18.54 10.76 -28.55
C ASN A 274 -17.65 10.36 -29.74
N TYR A 275 -16.92 9.25 -29.61
CA TYR A 275 -16.24 8.62 -30.75
C TYR A 275 -17.24 7.79 -31.56
N LYS A 276 -17.40 8.15 -32.84
CA LYS A 276 -18.35 7.48 -33.74
C LYS A 276 -17.93 6.06 -34.12
N PHE A 277 -16.64 5.76 -34.12
CA PHE A 277 -16.13 4.48 -34.61
C PHE A 277 -15.15 3.83 -33.64
N THR A 278 -15.39 2.54 -33.38
CA THR A 278 -14.51 1.64 -32.61
C THR A 278 -14.52 0.28 -33.28
N TRP A 279 -13.34 -0.24 -33.66
CA TRP A 279 -13.25 -1.54 -34.30
C TRP A 279 -11.95 -2.26 -33.99
N VAL A 280 -11.95 -3.55 -34.28
CA VAL A 280 -10.76 -4.40 -34.21
C VAL A 280 -10.45 -4.88 -35.62
N ARG A 281 -9.18 -4.80 -36.01
CA ARG A 281 -8.65 -5.37 -37.25
C ARG A 281 -7.25 -5.90 -36.99
N ASP A 282 -6.97 -7.11 -37.44
CA ASP A 282 -5.64 -7.73 -37.23
C ASP A 282 -5.25 -7.80 -35.75
N CYS A 283 -6.22 -8.10 -34.88
CA CYS A 283 -6.05 -8.10 -33.43
C CYS A 283 -5.61 -6.74 -32.83
N LYS A 284 -5.64 -5.64 -33.61
CA LYS A 284 -5.37 -4.28 -33.15
C LYS A 284 -6.67 -3.50 -33.00
N LEU A 285 -6.72 -2.64 -31.98
CA LEU A 285 -7.89 -1.84 -31.64
C LEU A 285 -7.73 -0.44 -32.21
N PHE A 286 -8.82 0.10 -32.75
CA PHE A 286 -8.83 1.42 -33.36
C PHE A 286 -10.04 2.23 -32.91
N LEU A 287 -9.81 3.53 -32.73
CA LEU A 287 -10.82 4.55 -32.47
C LEU A 287 -10.77 5.63 -33.56
N ARG A 288 -11.93 6.22 -33.86
CA ARG A 288 -12.02 7.40 -34.72
C ARG A 288 -13.21 8.25 -34.31
N LYS A 289 -12.98 9.54 -34.06
CA LYS A 289 -13.99 10.43 -33.48
C LYS A 289 -15.15 10.70 -34.45
N ASN A 290 -14.85 11.05 -35.69
CA ASN A 290 -15.80 11.24 -36.78
C ASN A 290 -15.14 10.94 -38.14
N GLU A 291 -15.88 11.11 -39.24
CA GLU A 291 -15.44 10.85 -40.62
C GLU A 291 -14.20 11.63 -41.04
N ASN A 292 -13.92 12.76 -40.39
CA ASN A 292 -12.82 13.67 -40.74
C ASN A 292 -11.63 13.54 -39.78
N SER A 293 -11.80 12.83 -38.66
CA SER A 293 -10.75 12.67 -37.66
C SER A 293 -9.74 11.59 -38.07
N PRO A 294 -8.49 11.68 -37.60
CA PRO A 294 -7.52 10.60 -37.80
C PRO A 294 -7.94 9.32 -37.08
N ILE A 295 -7.45 8.19 -37.57
CA ILE A 295 -7.60 6.89 -36.93
C ILE A 295 -6.55 6.77 -35.83
N ILE A 296 -6.98 6.43 -34.61
CA ILE A 296 -6.13 6.27 -33.45
C ILE A 296 -6.03 4.77 -33.13
N SER A 297 -4.80 4.25 -33.02
CA SER A 297 -4.56 2.87 -32.56
C SER A 297 -4.46 2.86 -31.05
N ILE A 298 -5.14 1.92 -30.39
CA ILE A 298 -5.09 1.73 -28.94
C ILE A 298 -4.39 0.40 -28.66
N SER A 299 -3.26 0.48 -27.97
CA SER A 299 -2.43 -0.69 -27.60
C SER A 299 -2.32 -0.89 -26.09
N SER A 300 -2.59 0.15 -25.31
CA SER A 300 -2.52 0.14 -23.85
C SER A 300 -3.60 1.02 -23.21
N MET A 301 -3.79 0.87 -21.89
CA MET A 301 -4.66 1.79 -21.12
C MET A 301 -4.13 3.22 -21.13
N SER A 302 -2.81 3.40 -21.12
CA SER A 302 -2.18 4.73 -21.21
C SER A 302 -2.47 5.44 -22.53
N ASP A 303 -2.76 4.71 -23.61
CA ASP A 303 -3.22 5.33 -24.86
C ASP A 303 -4.61 5.94 -24.72
N ILE A 304 -5.46 5.39 -23.86
CA ILE A 304 -6.79 5.95 -23.54
C ILE A 304 -6.64 7.19 -22.64
N GLU A 305 -5.77 7.12 -21.63
CA GLU A 305 -5.48 8.24 -20.71
C GLU A 305 -4.91 9.48 -21.42
N LYS A 306 -4.16 9.29 -22.52
CA LYS A 306 -3.66 10.42 -23.33
C LYS A 306 -4.75 11.12 -24.15
N LEU A 307 -5.96 10.55 -24.22
CA LEU A 307 -7.08 11.07 -25.02
C LEU A 307 -8.13 11.81 -24.17
N THR A 308 -8.00 11.79 -22.85
CA THR A 308 -8.75 12.64 -21.91
C THR A 308 -8.07 14.00 -21.76
#